data_AF-A0A088S9G4-F1
#
_entry.id   AF-A0A088S9G4-F1
#
_cell.length_a   1.000
_cell.length_b   1.000
_cell.length_c   1.000
_cell.angle_alpha   90.00
_cell.angle_beta   90.00
_cell.angle_gamma   90.00
#
_symmetry.space_group_name_H-M   'P 1'
#
loop_
_entity.id
_entity.type
_entity.pdbx_description
1 polymer ?
#
loop_
_entity_poly.entity_id
_entity_poly.type
_entity_poly.pdbx_seq_one_letter_code
_entity_poly.pdbx_strand_id
1 'polypeptide(L)'
;MGFVVALLVLGAWCGSCSAQRQRACVEAGKSDVCICSSATDSSPETVDCSHKKLATVPTGIPADTEKLDFNSNSLATLFDTAFRGLTKLTWLNLEYNQLQTLPSGVFDQLTELGTLGLQSNQLESLPLGVFDSLTQLTLCS
;
A
#
# COMPACT_ATOMS: atom_id res chain seq x y z
N MET A 1 -42.59 -20.37 33.15
CA MET A 1 -42.88 -19.16 32.35
C MET A 1 -42.05 -18.03 32.89
N GLY A 2 -41.19 -17.42 32.07
CA GLY A 2 -40.53 -16.13 32.37
C GLY A 2 -39.03 -16.18 32.66
N PHE A 3 -38.22 -16.16 31.61
CA PHE A 3 -36.84 -15.65 31.61
C PHE A 3 -36.87 -14.11 31.63
N VAL A 4 -35.97 -13.44 32.36
CA VAL A 4 -35.27 -12.22 31.85
C VAL A 4 -33.88 -12.13 32.50
N VAL A 5 -32.89 -11.93 31.63
CA VAL A 5 -31.45 -11.83 31.85
C VAL A 5 -31.08 -10.42 32.37
N ALA A 6 -30.24 -10.33 33.40
CA ALA A 6 -29.66 -9.07 33.87
C ALA A 6 -28.29 -8.82 33.20
N LEU A 7 -28.21 -7.72 32.44
CA LEU A 7 -27.02 -7.17 31.80
C LEU A 7 -26.01 -6.64 32.84
N LEU A 8 -24.78 -7.12 32.78
CA LEU A 8 -23.62 -6.45 33.38
C LEU A 8 -23.03 -5.47 32.36
N VAL A 9 -23.21 -4.18 32.60
CA VAL A 9 -22.47 -3.12 31.92
C VAL A 9 -21.19 -2.88 32.71
N LEU A 10 -20.07 -3.47 32.26
CA LEU A 10 -18.74 -3.01 32.66
C LEU A 10 -18.27 -2.01 31.61
N GLY A 11 -18.39 -0.73 31.97
CA GLY A 11 -17.89 0.39 31.19
C GLY A 11 -16.36 0.51 31.26
N ALA A 12 -15.83 1.12 30.20
CA ALA A 12 -14.46 1.59 30.00
C ALA A 12 -13.38 0.53 29.70
N TRP A 13 -13.53 -0.15 28.56
CA TRP A 13 -12.38 -0.71 27.84
C TRP A 13 -11.57 0.46 27.25
N CYS A 14 -10.50 0.85 27.93
CA CYS A 14 -9.39 1.56 27.30
C CYS A 14 -8.63 0.56 26.41
N GLY A 15 -9.15 0.31 25.21
CA GLY A 15 -8.54 -0.58 24.21
C GLY A 15 -8.63 -0.04 22.78
N SER A 16 -9.08 1.20 22.62
CA SER A 16 -9.49 1.75 21.33
C SER A 16 -8.46 2.72 20.74
N CYS A 17 -7.21 2.27 20.59
CA CYS A 17 -6.27 2.93 19.67
C CYS A 17 -5.61 1.92 18.72
N SER A 18 -5.23 0.73 19.21
CA SER A 18 -4.66 -0.32 18.35
C SER A 18 -5.73 -1.06 17.52
N ALA A 19 -6.91 -1.32 18.08
CA ALA A 19 -7.94 -2.13 17.42
C ALA A 19 -8.57 -1.47 16.17
N GLN A 20 -8.42 -0.15 16.00
CA GLN A 20 -9.00 0.58 14.87
C GLN A 20 -8.07 0.64 13.64
N ARG A 21 -6.74 0.59 13.84
CA ARG A 21 -5.77 0.55 12.72
C ARG A 21 -5.70 -0.82 12.06
N GLN A 22 -5.91 -1.88 12.83
CA GLN A 22 -5.93 -3.27 12.32
C GLN A 22 -7.03 -3.56 11.29
N ARG A 23 -8.07 -2.73 11.15
CA ARG A 23 -9.16 -2.97 10.19
C ARG A 23 -8.84 -2.59 8.75
N ALA A 24 -7.98 -1.60 8.51
CA ALA A 24 -7.69 -1.11 7.16
C ALA A 24 -6.93 -2.17 6.34
N CYS A 25 -5.88 -2.76 6.91
CA CYS A 25 -5.18 -3.89 6.29
C CYS A 25 -6.09 -5.13 6.13
N VAL A 26 -7.05 -5.36 7.03
CA VAL A 26 -7.97 -6.51 6.94
C VAL A 26 -8.98 -6.37 5.78
N GLU A 27 -9.19 -5.17 5.23
CA GLU A 27 -9.99 -4.98 4.01
C GLU A 27 -9.16 -5.16 2.73
N ALA A 28 -7.91 -4.69 2.69
CA ALA A 28 -6.93 -5.04 1.64
C ALA A 28 -6.56 -6.54 1.65
N GLY A 29 -6.59 -7.15 2.84
CA GLY A 29 -6.20 -8.52 3.16
C GLY A 29 -7.37 -9.45 3.50
N LYS A 30 -8.61 -9.12 3.09
CA LYS A 30 -9.78 -10.01 3.29
C LYS A 30 -9.78 -11.24 2.36
N SER A 31 -8.78 -11.33 1.50
CA SER A 31 -8.40 -12.47 0.68
C SER A 31 -6.88 -12.46 0.66
N ASP A 32 -6.21 -13.60 0.48
CA ASP A 32 -4.75 -13.83 0.61
C ASP A 32 -3.81 -13.03 -0.34
N VAL A 33 -4.23 -11.85 -0.78
CA VAL A 33 -3.65 -10.98 -1.80
C VAL A 33 -2.40 -10.28 -1.29
N CYS A 34 -2.42 -9.69 -0.10
CA CYS A 34 -1.25 -9.01 0.49
C CYS A 34 -1.14 -9.29 1.99
N ILE A 35 0.08 -9.28 2.50
CA ILE A 35 0.40 -9.39 3.92
C ILE A 35 0.74 -7.98 4.40
N CYS A 36 0.02 -7.45 5.39
CA CYS A 36 0.48 -6.24 6.06
C CYS A 36 1.02 -6.55 7.45
N SER A 37 2.21 -6.03 7.69
CA SER A 37 2.79 -5.94 9.02
C SER A 37 2.01 -4.85 9.76
N SER A 38 1.31 -5.22 10.84
CA SER A 38 0.70 -4.19 11.70
C SER A 38 1.80 -3.23 12.14
N ALA A 39 1.57 -1.93 11.94
CA ALA A 39 2.33 -0.89 12.62
C ALA A 39 2.13 -1.08 14.12
N THR A 40 3.06 -1.77 14.79
CA THR A 40 3.27 -1.59 16.21
C THR A 40 3.79 -0.16 16.41
N ASP A 41 3.71 0.40 17.63
CA ASP A 41 4.18 1.77 17.96
C ASP A 41 5.68 2.02 17.67
N SER A 42 6.37 1.11 16.97
CA SER A 42 7.80 1.13 16.68
C SER A 42 8.16 0.68 15.26
N SER A 43 7.20 0.30 14.42
CA SER A 43 7.48 -0.21 13.07
C SER A 43 6.58 0.44 12.01
N PRO A 44 7.15 0.84 10.85
CA PRO A 44 6.39 1.43 9.76
C PRO A 44 5.41 0.40 9.16
N GLU A 45 4.22 0.86 8.76
CA GLU A 45 3.25 -0.02 8.10
C GLU A 45 3.81 -0.49 6.76
N THR A 46 4.07 -1.79 6.68
CA THR A 46 4.65 -2.45 5.52
C THR A 46 3.61 -3.36 4.91
N VAL A 47 3.28 -3.13 3.65
CA VAL A 47 2.34 -3.93 2.87
C VAL A 47 3.12 -4.71 1.82
N ASP A 48 3.16 -6.03 1.97
CA ASP A 48 3.83 -6.96 1.08
C ASP A 48 2.81 -7.70 0.21
N CYS A 49 2.84 -7.39 -1.08
CA CYS A 49 2.05 -8.04 -2.12
C CYS A 49 2.95 -8.82 -3.10
N SER A 50 4.20 -9.10 -2.73
CA SER A 50 5.19 -9.71 -3.62
C SER A 50 4.88 -11.18 -3.90
N HIS A 51 5.20 -11.65 -5.10
CA HIS A 51 5.00 -13.05 -5.53
C HIS A 51 3.55 -13.55 -5.51
N LYS A 52 2.58 -12.66 -5.67
CA LYS A 52 1.14 -12.96 -5.58
C LYS A 52 0.46 -13.13 -6.94
N LYS A 53 1.23 -13.07 -8.03
CA LYS A 53 0.75 -13.16 -9.43
C LYS A 53 -0.33 -12.12 -9.74
N LEU A 54 -0.21 -10.94 -9.14
CA LEU A 54 -1.19 -9.87 -9.31
C LEU A 54 -1.12 -9.34 -10.74
N ALA A 55 -2.28 -9.19 -11.37
CA ALA A 55 -2.42 -8.54 -12.68
C ALA A 55 -2.68 -7.02 -12.53
N THR A 56 -3.20 -6.59 -11.39
CA THR A 56 -3.52 -5.20 -11.06
C THR A 56 -3.17 -4.88 -9.61
N VAL A 57 -2.93 -3.60 -9.31
CA VAL A 57 -2.79 -3.11 -7.93
C VAL A 57 -4.12 -3.29 -7.18
N PRO A 58 -4.15 -3.96 -6.02
CA PRO A 58 -5.37 -4.16 -5.25
C PRO A 58 -5.86 -2.86 -4.61
N THR A 59 -7.17 -2.75 -4.42
CA THR A 59 -7.79 -1.64 -3.70
C THR A 59 -7.71 -1.84 -2.19
N GLY A 60 -7.73 -0.75 -1.43
CA GLY A 60 -7.80 -0.81 0.04
C GLY A 60 -6.46 -0.84 0.76
N ILE A 61 -5.37 -0.51 0.06
CA ILE A 61 -4.06 -0.31 0.69
C ILE A 61 -4.18 0.79 1.76
N PRO A 62 -3.76 0.56 3.02
CA PRO A 62 -3.84 1.54 4.08
C PRO A 62 -3.11 2.84 3.74
N ALA A 63 -3.73 3.99 4.00
CA ALA A 63 -3.15 5.30 3.67
C ALA A 63 -1.89 5.63 4.48
N ASP A 64 -1.69 4.96 5.62
CA ASP A 64 -0.49 5.06 6.46
C ASP A 64 0.63 4.08 6.09
N THR A 65 0.49 3.34 4.98
CA THR A 65 1.56 2.51 4.41
C THR A 65 2.80 3.35 4.09
N GLU A 66 3.94 2.95 4.64
CA GLU A 66 5.24 3.59 4.37
C GLU A 66 6.06 2.77 3.37
N LYS A 67 5.89 1.44 3.37
CA LYS A 67 6.60 0.52 2.49
C LYS A 67 5.62 -0.39 1.77
N LEU A 68 5.69 -0.39 0.43
CA LEU A 68 4.78 -1.15 -0.41
C LEU A 68 5.55 -1.98 -1.42
N ASP A 69 5.38 -3.29 -1.34
CA ASP A 69 6.09 -4.26 -2.19
C ASP A 69 5.14 -4.95 -3.18
N PHE A 70 5.36 -4.71 -4.47
CA PHE A 70 4.69 -5.41 -5.58
C PHE A 70 5.65 -6.23 -6.43
N ASN A 71 6.84 -6.54 -5.92
CA ASN A 71 7.86 -7.30 -6.63
C ASN A 71 7.35 -8.65 -7.15
N SER A 72 7.86 -9.06 -8.31
CA SER A 72 7.61 -10.39 -8.87
C SER A 72 6.13 -10.70 -9.06
N ASN A 73 5.40 -9.77 -9.67
CA ASN A 73 4.00 -9.92 -10.04
C ASN A 73 3.84 -9.92 -11.58
N SER A 74 2.62 -9.74 -12.06
CA SER A 74 2.29 -9.70 -13.49
C SER A 74 1.54 -8.42 -13.83
N LEU A 75 1.90 -7.31 -13.17
CA LEU A 75 1.32 -6.01 -13.42
C LEU A 75 1.71 -5.55 -14.83
N ALA A 76 0.75 -5.51 -15.74
CA ALA A 76 0.96 -5.02 -17.11
C ALA A 76 0.63 -3.53 -17.25
N THR A 77 -0.32 -3.05 -16.46
CA THR A 77 -0.78 -1.66 -16.44
C THR A 77 -1.03 -1.19 -15.01
N LEU A 78 -0.75 0.08 -14.74
CA LEU A 78 -1.18 0.76 -13.53
C LEU A 78 -2.37 1.66 -13.84
N PHE A 79 -3.32 1.74 -12.92
CA PHE A 79 -4.34 2.80 -12.96
C PHE A 79 -3.72 4.11 -12.45
N ASP A 80 -4.18 5.24 -12.98
CA ASP A 80 -3.78 6.59 -12.53
C ASP A 80 -4.04 6.81 -11.03
N THR A 81 -5.04 6.14 -10.48
CA THR A 81 -5.38 6.19 -9.05
C THR A 81 -4.70 5.11 -8.19
N ALA A 82 -3.79 4.30 -8.73
CA ALA A 82 -3.26 3.10 -8.05
C ALA A 82 -2.60 3.41 -6.69
N PHE A 83 -1.92 4.55 -6.55
CA PHE A 83 -1.22 4.95 -5.32
C PHE A 83 -1.79 6.23 -4.70
N ARG A 84 -3.01 6.62 -5.11
CA ARG A 84 -3.65 7.83 -4.63
C ARG A 84 -3.88 7.76 -3.12
N GLY A 85 -3.49 8.81 -2.40
CA GLY A 85 -3.64 8.90 -0.95
C GLY A 85 -2.55 8.20 -0.12
N LEU A 86 -1.58 7.52 -0.74
CA LEU A 86 -0.43 6.92 -0.05
C LEU A 86 0.67 7.95 0.22
N THR A 87 0.32 9.08 0.83
CA THR A 87 1.22 10.24 0.97
C THR A 87 2.39 10.01 1.93
N LYS A 88 2.35 8.93 2.73
CA LYS A 88 3.43 8.53 3.64
C LYS A 88 4.40 7.52 3.03
N LEU A 89 4.18 7.13 1.78
CA LEU A 89 4.98 6.09 1.14
C LEU A 89 6.41 6.59 0.93
N THR A 90 7.38 5.89 1.53
CA THR A 90 8.81 6.19 1.43
C THR A 90 9.54 5.20 0.52
N TRP A 91 8.98 4.00 0.35
CA TRP A 91 9.56 2.94 -0.48
C TRP A 91 8.47 2.22 -1.27
N LEU A 92 8.64 2.16 -2.60
CA LEU A 92 7.76 1.47 -3.54
C LEU A 92 8.57 0.57 -4.44
N ASN A 93 8.26 -0.73 -4.45
CA ASN A 93 8.90 -1.71 -5.32
C ASN A 93 7.90 -2.26 -6.34
N LEU A 94 8.12 -1.95 -7.62
CA LEU A 94 7.35 -2.45 -8.76
C LEU A 94 8.22 -3.33 -9.68
N GLU A 95 9.35 -3.81 -9.17
CA GLU A 95 10.31 -4.55 -9.97
C GLU A 95 9.80 -5.93 -10.38
N TYR A 96 10.35 -6.49 -11.44
CA TYR A 96 9.96 -7.81 -11.96
C TYR A 96 8.45 -7.90 -12.23
N ASN A 97 7.95 -6.91 -12.97
CA ASN A 97 6.58 -6.85 -13.48
C ASN A 97 6.61 -6.75 -15.02
N GLN A 98 5.47 -6.43 -15.63
CA GLN A 98 5.30 -6.37 -17.09
C GLN A 98 4.85 -4.97 -17.54
N LEU A 99 5.17 -3.94 -16.77
CA LEU A 99 4.75 -2.58 -17.06
C LEU A 99 5.40 -2.08 -18.34
N GLN A 100 4.58 -1.70 -19.32
CA GLN A 100 5.05 -1.15 -20.60
C GLN A 100 5.03 0.37 -20.63
N THR A 101 4.11 0.97 -19.88
CA THR A 101 3.96 2.42 -19.72
C THR A 101 3.56 2.73 -18.27
N LEU A 102 3.73 4.00 -17.88
CA LEU A 102 3.20 4.53 -16.63
C LEU A 102 2.14 5.60 -16.94
N PRO A 103 1.03 5.66 -16.22
CA PRO A 103 0.11 6.78 -16.34
C PRO A 103 0.78 8.09 -15.93
N SER A 104 0.41 9.19 -16.58
CA SER A 104 0.86 10.52 -16.16
C SER A 104 0.33 10.81 -14.75
N GLY A 105 1.20 11.31 -13.88
CA GLY A 105 0.87 11.68 -12.51
C GLY A 105 0.60 10.52 -11.55
N VAL A 106 0.89 9.26 -11.93
CA VAL A 106 0.67 8.07 -11.07
C VAL A 106 1.43 8.16 -9.74
N PHE A 107 2.50 8.97 -9.67
CA PHE A 107 3.30 9.17 -8.46
C PHE A 107 3.17 10.57 -7.84
N ASP A 108 2.29 11.44 -8.35
CA ASP A 108 2.26 12.86 -7.97
C ASP A 108 2.02 13.13 -6.48
N GLN A 109 1.36 12.21 -5.80
CA GLN A 109 1.04 12.34 -4.37
C GLN A 109 2.09 11.70 -3.45
N LEU A 110 3.10 11.04 -4.01
CA LEU A 110 4.11 10.29 -3.25
C LEU A 110 5.30 11.19 -2.90
N THR A 111 5.03 12.35 -2.30
CA THR A 111 6.03 13.39 -2.04
C THR A 111 7.13 12.95 -1.05
N GLU A 112 6.84 11.96 -0.21
CA GLU A 112 7.76 11.35 0.76
C GLU A 112 8.60 10.20 0.15
N LEU A 113 8.37 9.84 -1.13
CA LEU A 113 8.98 8.66 -1.74
C LEU A 113 10.47 8.86 -1.94
N GLY A 114 11.27 8.11 -1.18
CA GLY A 114 12.73 8.11 -1.28
C GLY A 114 13.27 7.06 -2.24
N THR A 115 12.54 5.95 -2.41
CA THR A 115 12.98 4.82 -3.23
C THR A 115 11.86 4.28 -4.10
N LEU A 116 12.13 4.19 -5.41
CA LEU A 116 11.22 3.65 -6.41
C LEU A 116 11.95 2.59 -7.24
N GLY A 117 11.53 1.34 -7.13
CA GLY A 117 12.02 0.24 -7.93
C GLY A 117 11.16 0.03 -9.18
N LEU A 118 11.73 0.25 -10.37
CA LEU A 118 11.06 -0.01 -11.67
C LEU A 118 11.84 -1.00 -12.55
N GLN A 119 12.97 -1.53 -12.08
CA GLN A 119 13.81 -2.46 -12.83
C GLN A 119 13.06 -3.75 -13.20
N SER A 120 13.53 -4.43 -14.26
CA SER A 120 12.92 -5.66 -14.76
C SER A 120 11.42 -5.49 -15.11
N ASN A 121 11.09 -4.35 -15.71
CA ASN A 121 9.81 -4.10 -16.41
C ASN A 121 10.05 -4.01 -17.93
N GLN A 122 9.02 -3.63 -18.69
CA GLN A 122 9.04 -3.50 -20.15
C GLN A 122 8.84 -2.03 -20.58
N LEU A 123 9.25 -1.09 -19.72
CA LEU A 123 9.06 0.34 -19.95
C LEU A 123 9.92 0.80 -21.12
N GLU A 124 9.28 1.16 -22.24
CA GLU A 124 9.98 1.70 -23.42
C GLU A 124 10.25 3.20 -23.29
N SER A 125 9.36 3.91 -22.59
CA SER A 125 9.47 5.34 -22.32
C SER A 125 8.74 5.69 -21.03
N LEU A 126 9.08 6.87 -20.49
CA LEU A 126 8.45 7.44 -19.32
C LEU A 126 7.68 8.70 -19.73
N PRO A 127 6.45 8.92 -19.22
CA PRO A 127 5.76 10.19 -19.43
C PRO A 127 6.60 11.35 -18.95
N LEU A 128 6.52 12.48 -19.66
CA LEU A 128 7.16 13.72 -19.23
C LEU A 128 6.64 14.10 -17.84
N GLY A 129 7.57 14.42 -16.94
CA GLY A 129 7.28 14.87 -15.59
C GLY A 129 6.73 13.80 -14.63
N VAL A 130 6.76 12.51 -14.99
CA VAL A 130 6.23 11.43 -14.12
C VAL A 130 6.90 11.35 -12.74
N PHE A 131 8.07 11.98 -12.56
CA PHE A 131 8.81 12.05 -11.30
C PHE A 131 8.93 13.47 -10.72
N ASP A 132 8.32 14.50 -11.34
CA ASP A 132 8.55 15.90 -10.95
C ASP A 132 8.11 16.19 -9.51
N SER A 133 7.09 15.48 -9.04
CA SER A 133 6.56 15.58 -7.67
C SER A 133 7.37 14.80 -6.64
N LEU A 134 8.31 13.95 -7.06
CA LEU A 134 9.09 13.06 -6.19
C LEU A 134 10.36 13.74 -5.67
N THR A 135 10.17 14.78 -4.87
CA THR A 135 11.26 15.65 -4.41
C THR A 135 12.30 14.95 -3.52
N GLN A 136 11.91 13.84 -2.89
CA GLN A 136 12.76 13.06 -1.98
C GLN A 136 13.44 11.87 -2.68
N LEU A 137 13.13 11.61 -3.95
CA LEU A 137 13.57 10.41 -4.65
C LEU A 137 15.08 10.45 -4.88
N THR A 138 15.77 9.47 -4.32
CA THR A 138 17.18 9.24 -4.64
C THR A 138 17.22 8.20 -5.75
N LEU A 139 17.46 8.64 -6.98
CA LEU A 139 17.73 7.74 -8.10
C LEU A 139 19.06 7.02 -7.83
N CYS A 140 19.01 5.71 -7.55
CA CYS A 140 20.20 4.88 -7.62
C CYS A 140 20.64 4.80 -9.08
N SER A 141 21.80 5.41 -9.38
CA SER A 141 22.48 5.35 -10.68
C SER A 141 23.01 3.96 -11.01
#